data_AF-A0AAV6JAM7-F1
#
_entry.id   AF-A0AAV6JAM7-F1
#
_cell.length_a   1.000
_cell.length_b   1.000
_cell.length_c   1.000
_cell.angle_alpha   90.00
_cell.angle_beta   90.00
_cell.angle_gamma   90.00
#
_symmetry.space_group_name_H-M   'P 1'
#
loop_
_entity.id
_entity.type
_entity.pdbx_description
1 polymer ?
#
loop_
_entity_poly.entity_id
_entity_poly.type
_entity_poly.pdbx_seq_one_letter_code
_entity_poly.pdbx_strand_id
1 'polypeptide(L)'
;MPAETLFSEITIPHQKTHDQNLLFPAVLSPKNYVKVLNRDDVVEAIRAQKPWLESLLHKSGAVLFRGFPVTTAPEFNDVVEAFGFEELPYVGGAAPRTNVVGRVFTANEAPPDQKIPFHHEMAQVPTFPSKLFFYCEVEPGKGGETPIVLSHIVYQRMKIKYPEFVERLEEHGLIYTRVLGEDDDPSSPIGRGWKSTFLTKDKSVAEERFVELFHPFPGFYS
;
A
#
# COMPACT_ATOMS: atom_id res chain seq x y z
N MET A 1 4.16 -33.48 11.34
CA MET A 1 3.41 -33.32 10.07
C MET A 1 3.27 -31.82 9.83
N PRO A 2 3.51 -31.28 8.63
CA PRO A 2 3.19 -29.87 8.39
C PRO A 2 1.69 -29.70 8.64
N ALA A 3 1.32 -28.69 9.45
CA ALA A 3 -0.08 -28.37 9.69
C ALA A 3 -0.79 -28.22 8.34
N GLU A 4 -1.96 -28.84 8.18
CA GLU A 4 -2.71 -28.69 6.93
C GLU A 4 -2.99 -27.21 6.67
N THR A 5 -2.64 -26.75 5.47
CA THR A 5 -2.69 -25.32 5.17
C THR A 5 -4.13 -24.83 4.99
N LEU A 6 -4.56 -23.82 5.77
CA LEU A 6 -5.85 -23.12 5.61
C LEU A 6 -6.07 -22.57 4.19
N PHE A 7 -4.98 -22.17 3.56
CA PHE A 7 -4.98 -21.46 2.29
C PHE A 7 -4.93 -22.43 1.10
N SER A 8 -5.78 -22.18 0.11
CA SER A 8 -5.72 -22.73 -1.23
C SER A 8 -5.43 -21.61 -2.21
N GLU A 9 -4.47 -21.82 -3.11
CA GLU A 9 -4.32 -20.94 -4.28
C GLU A 9 -5.49 -21.19 -5.24
N ILE A 10 -6.10 -20.11 -5.71
CA ILE A 10 -7.18 -20.13 -6.71
C ILE A 10 -6.89 -19.15 -7.84
N THR A 11 -7.62 -19.28 -8.94
CA THR A 11 -7.56 -18.36 -10.06
C THR A 11 -8.81 -17.49 -10.14
N ILE A 12 -8.64 -16.25 -10.59
CA ILE A 12 -9.73 -15.31 -10.87
C ILE A 12 -9.55 -14.68 -12.26
N PRO A 13 -10.63 -14.27 -12.95
CA PRO A 13 -10.55 -13.79 -14.33
C PRO A 13 -9.62 -12.58 -14.56
N HIS A 14 -9.40 -11.78 -13.53
CA HIS A 14 -8.67 -10.50 -13.62
C HIS A 14 -7.16 -10.65 -13.42
N GLN A 15 -6.68 -11.81 -12.95
CA GLN A 15 -5.24 -12.06 -12.81
C GLN A 15 -4.54 -12.00 -14.16
N LYS A 16 -3.28 -11.56 -14.13
CA LYS A 16 -2.40 -11.60 -15.30
C LYS A 16 -1.22 -12.49 -15.02
N THR A 17 -0.69 -13.12 -16.05
CA THR A 17 0.60 -13.79 -15.98
C THR A 17 1.73 -12.78 -16.23
N HIS A 18 2.82 -12.92 -15.48
CA HIS A 18 4.08 -12.24 -15.74
C HIS A 18 5.22 -13.26 -15.75
N ASP A 19 6.46 -12.78 -15.63
CA ASP A 19 7.71 -13.56 -15.58
C ASP A 19 7.52 -14.99 -15.07
N GLN A 20 8.04 -15.97 -15.82
CA GLN A 20 8.00 -17.40 -15.45
C GLN A 20 6.57 -17.97 -15.29
N ASN A 21 5.56 -17.38 -15.93
CA ASN A 21 4.14 -17.78 -15.87
C ASN A 21 3.51 -17.66 -14.47
N LEU A 22 4.04 -16.78 -13.60
CA LEU A 22 3.44 -16.50 -12.31
C LEU A 22 2.20 -15.62 -12.45
N LEU A 23 1.17 -15.90 -11.66
CA LEU A 23 -0.07 -15.11 -11.61
C LEU A 23 0.07 -13.92 -10.66
N PHE A 24 -0.44 -12.77 -11.11
CA PHE A 24 -0.47 -11.50 -10.36
C PHE A 24 -1.90 -10.95 -10.23
N PRO A 25 -2.36 -10.63 -9.00
CA PRO A 25 -1.77 -11.05 -7.71
C PRO A 25 -1.92 -12.57 -7.51
N ALA A 26 -1.19 -13.18 -6.57
CA ALA A 26 -1.62 -14.50 -6.07
C ALA A 26 -2.96 -14.36 -5.34
N VAL A 27 -3.81 -15.37 -5.39
CA VAL A 27 -5.12 -15.33 -4.71
C VAL A 27 -5.27 -16.57 -3.85
N LEU A 28 -5.50 -16.33 -2.56
CA LEU A 28 -5.73 -17.37 -1.57
C LEU A 28 -7.20 -17.36 -1.15
N SER A 29 -7.81 -18.54 -1.10
CA SER A 29 -9.11 -18.78 -0.49
C SER A 29 -9.02 -19.82 0.61
N PRO A 30 -10.02 -19.93 1.51
CA PRO A 30 -10.12 -21.09 2.37
C PRO A 30 -10.11 -22.37 1.54
N LYS A 31 -9.38 -23.40 1.99
CA LYS A 31 -9.65 -24.77 1.53
C LYS A 31 -11.08 -25.15 1.92
N ASN A 32 -11.68 -26.06 1.15
CA ASN A 32 -13.00 -26.61 1.48
C ASN A 32 -12.91 -27.40 2.79
N TYR A 33 -13.21 -26.73 3.90
CA TYR A 33 -13.33 -27.35 5.22
C TYR A 33 -14.78 -27.79 5.45
N VAL A 34 -14.94 -28.92 6.14
CA VAL A 34 -16.23 -29.37 6.69
C VAL A 34 -16.65 -28.49 7.88
N LYS A 35 -15.70 -27.76 8.49
CA LYS A 35 -15.89 -26.86 9.64
C LYS A 35 -16.12 -25.41 9.17
N VAL A 36 -17.01 -24.70 9.85
CA VAL A 36 -17.17 -23.25 9.76
C VAL A 36 -15.93 -22.56 10.32
N LEU A 37 -15.24 -21.78 9.50
CA LEU A 37 -14.07 -21.01 9.91
C LEU A 37 -14.49 -19.76 10.70
N ASN A 38 -13.68 -19.39 11.68
CA ASN A 38 -13.76 -18.10 12.37
C ASN A 38 -12.46 -17.30 12.18
N ARG A 39 -12.43 -16.08 12.71
CA ARG A 39 -11.24 -15.20 12.63
C ARG A 39 -10.01 -15.80 13.30
N ASP A 40 -10.15 -16.48 14.43
CA ASP A 40 -9.02 -17.04 15.18
C ASP A 40 -8.33 -18.15 14.37
N ASP A 41 -9.10 -19.00 13.68
CA ASP A 41 -8.58 -20.01 12.75
C ASP A 41 -7.69 -19.36 11.67
N VAL A 42 -8.07 -18.18 11.17
CA VAL A 42 -7.30 -17.40 10.17
C VAL A 42 -6.00 -16.86 10.76
N VAL A 43 -6.07 -16.24 11.94
CA VAL A 43 -4.92 -15.65 12.64
C VAL A 43 -3.88 -16.72 12.97
N GLU A 44 -4.31 -17.87 13.47
CA GLU A 44 -3.44 -19.01 13.76
C GLU A 44 -2.79 -19.56 12.48
N ALA A 45 -3.57 -19.70 11.39
CA ALA A 45 -3.05 -20.16 10.11
C ALA A 45 -2.01 -19.20 9.52
N ILE A 46 -2.21 -17.88 9.62
CA ILE A 46 -1.24 -16.88 9.19
C ILE A 46 0.06 -17.05 9.96
N ARG A 47 0.00 -17.13 11.31
CA ARG A 47 1.20 -17.29 12.15
C ARG A 47 1.96 -18.58 11.81
N ALA A 48 1.22 -19.69 11.66
CA ALA A 48 1.81 -21.00 11.37
C ALA A 48 2.45 -21.07 9.97
N GLN A 49 1.94 -20.33 9.00
CA GLN A 49 2.38 -20.39 7.60
C GLN A 49 3.07 -19.11 7.12
N LYS A 50 3.45 -18.22 8.03
CA LYS A 50 4.09 -16.94 7.73
C LYS A 50 5.26 -17.09 6.74
N PRO A 51 6.21 -18.04 6.89
CA PRO A 51 7.31 -18.18 5.93
C PRO A 51 6.85 -18.52 4.50
N TRP A 52 5.79 -19.32 4.36
CA TRP A 52 5.24 -19.65 3.05
C TRP A 52 4.50 -18.45 2.44
N LEU A 53 3.69 -17.73 3.25
CA LEU A 53 3.00 -16.52 2.82
C LEU A 53 3.98 -15.42 2.38
N GLU A 54 5.08 -15.24 3.11
CA GLU A 54 6.15 -14.31 2.73
C GLU A 54 6.85 -14.74 1.43
N SER A 55 7.09 -16.04 1.24
CA SER A 55 7.65 -16.56 -0.02
C SER A 55 6.71 -16.34 -1.19
N LEU A 56 5.41 -16.54 -1.00
CA LEU A 56 4.39 -16.28 -2.03
C LEU A 56 4.32 -14.79 -2.36
N LEU A 57 4.28 -13.92 -1.35
CA LEU A 57 4.30 -12.47 -1.54
C LEU A 57 5.57 -12.02 -2.26
N HIS A 58 6.74 -12.57 -1.91
CA HIS A 58 8.00 -12.24 -2.57
C HIS A 58 7.99 -12.58 -4.06
N LYS A 59 7.38 -13.70 -4.46
CA LYS A 59 7.31 -14.13 -5.87
C LYS A 59 6.26 -13.35 -6.65
N SER A 60 5.08 -13.16 -6.08
CA SER A 60 3.93 -12.59 -6.78
C SER A 60 3.84 -11.07 -6.65
N GLY A 61 4.52 -10.44 -5.71
CA GLY A 61 4.45 -9.00 -5.44
C GLY A 61 3.17 -8.54 -4.72
N ALA A 62 2.07 -9.28 -4.84
CA ALA A 62 0.83 -9.06 -4.08
C ALA A 62 0.07 -10.37 -3.88
N VAL A 63 -0.66 -10.47 -2.76
CA VAL A 63 -1.52 -11.62 -2.41
C VAL A 63 -2.90 -11.12 -1.99
N LEU A 64 -3.95 -11.61 -2.63
CA LEU A 64 -5.34 -11.36 -2.27
C LEU A 64 -5.87 -12.52 -1.43
N PHE A 65 -6.31 -12.24 -0.20
CA PHE A 65 -7.03 -13.19 0.64
C PHE A 65 -8.55 -12.99 0.41
N ARG A 66 -9.24 -14.02 -0.08
CA ARG A 66 -10.66 -13.95 -0.47
C ARG A 66 -11.48 -15.05 0.19
N GLY A 67 -12.62 -14.68 0.78
CA GLY A 67 -13.58 -15.63 1.36
C GLY A 67 -13.27 -16.02 2.81
N PHE A 68 -12.38 -15.29 3.50
CA PHE A 68 -12.11 -15.50 4.92
C PHE A 68 -13.11 -14.72 5.80
N PRO A 69 -13.46 -15.22 7.00
CA PRO A 69 -14.41 -14.60 7.91
C PRO A 69 -13.78 -13.41 8.66
N VAL A 70 -13.50 -12.32 7.93
CA VAL A 70 -12.96 -11.07 8.47
C VAL A 70 -13.90 -9.95 8.04
N THR A 71 -14.73 -9.49 8.98
CA THR A 71 -15.92 -8.68 8.70
C THR A 71 -15.92 -7.30 9.35
N THR A 72 -14.93 -7.01 10.20
CA THR A 72 -14.81 -5.74 10.89
C THR A 72 -13.37 -5.24 10.94
N ALA A 73 -13.18 -3.93 11.07
CA ALA A 73 -11.85 -3.33 11.25
C ALA A 73 -11.02 -3.94 12.41
N PRO A 74 -11.57 -4.25 13.60
CA PRO A 74 -10.81 -4.94 14.65
C PRO A 74 -10.34 -6.34 14.24
N GLU A 75 -11.19 -7.13 13.56
CA GLU A 75 -10.81 -8.45 13.05
C GLU A 75 -9.72 -8.35 11.97
N PHE A 76 -9.78 -7.31 11.14
CA PHE A 76 -8.73 -7.02 10.17
C PHE A 76 -7.41 -6.59 10.85
N ASN A 77 -7.48 -5.79 11.92
CA ASN A 77 -6.29 -5.46 12.72
C ASN A 77 -5.62 -6.73 13.27
N ASP A 78 -6.40 -7.68 13.76
CA ASP A 78 -5.86 -8.96 14.27
C ASP A 78 -5.16 -9.78 13.19
N VAL A 79 -5.66 -9.74 11.95
CA VAL A 79 -5.00 -10.33 10.78
C VAL A 79 -3.69 -9.63 10.48
N VAL A 80 -3.64 -8.29 10.50
CA VAL A 80 -2.41 -7.50 10.28
C VAL A 80 -1.37 -7.83 11.36
N GLU A 81 -1.78 -7.87 12.63
CA GLU A 81 -0.92 -8.23 13.77
C GLU A 81 -0.40 -9.67 13.65
N ALA A 82 -1.19 -10.61 13.10
CA ALA A 82 -0.79 -11.99 12.90
C ALA A 82 0.43 -12.15 11.98
N PHE A 83 0.61 -11.25 11.00
CA PHE A 83 1.80 -11.24 10.16
C PHE A 83 3.05 -10.78 10.92
N GLY A 84 2.91 -10.03 12.01
CA GLY A 84 4.04 -9.54 12.81
C GLY A 84 5.01 -8.68 12.01
N PHE A 85 4.52 -7.92 11.03
CA PHE A 85 5.31 -6.87 10.38
C PHE A 85 5.38 -5.64 11.28
N GLU A 86 6.48 -4.90 11.21
CA GLU A 86 6.60 -3.62 11.92
C GLU A 86 5.65 -2.58 11.33
N GLU A 87 5.01 -1.81 12.21
CA GLU A 87 4.20 -0.66 11.79
C GLU A 87 5.11 0.47 11.33
N LEU A 88 4.73 1.14 10.25
CA LEU A 88 5.35 2.40 9.87
C LEU A 88 4.56 3.55 10.52
N PRO A 89 5.16 4.34 11.42
CA PRO A 89 4.51 5.55 11.93
C PRO A 89 4.17 6.49 10.77
N TYR A 90 2.90 6.91 10.69
CA TYR A 90 2.45 7.73 9.57
C TYR A 90 2.93 9.18 9.72
N VAL A 91 4.09 9.49 9.14
CA VAL A 91 4.70 10.83 9.11
C VAL A 91 4.88 11.24 7.65
N GLY A 92 4.41 12.44 7.28
CA GLY A 92 4.70 13.04 5.96
C GLY A 92 3.87 12.54 4.77
N GLY A 93 2.80 11.76 4.98
CA GLY A 93 1.88 11.39 3.90
C GLY A 93 1.11 12.59 3.31
N ALA A 94 0.53 12.43 2.11
CA ALA A 94 -0.11 13.53 1.37
C ALA A 94 -1.63 13.67 1.62
N ALA A 95 -2.29 12.64 2.17
CA ALA A 95 -3.74 12.62 2.36
C ALA A 95 -4.08 12.47 3.85
N PRO A 96 -5.10 13.18 4.38
CA PRO A 96 -5.63 12.93 5.73
C PRO A 96 -6.01 11.46 5.88
N ARG A 97 -5.70 10.89 7.05
CA ARG A 97 -6.07 9.52 7.42
C ARG A 97 -6.63 9.53 8.83
N THR A 98 -7.73 8.84 9.02
CA THR A 98 -8.38 8.69 10.33
C THR A 98 -8.03 7.32 10.89
N ASN A 99 -7.49 7.26 12.10
CA ASN A 99 -7.28 5.98 12.80
C ASN A 99 -8.64 5.38 13.18
N VAL A 100 -8.87 4.13 12.79
CA VAL A 100 -10.10 3.40 13.12
C VAL A 100 -9.88 2.54 14.36
N VAL A 101 -8.85 1.68 14.33
CA VAL A 101 -8.47 0.79 15.44
C VAL A 101 -7.05 0.28 15.23
N GLY A 102 -6.21 0.31 16.27
CA GLY A 102 -4.85 -0.20 16.21
C GLY A 102 -4.06 0.39 15.03
N ARG A 103 -3.61 -0.49 14.12
CA ARG A 103 -2.84 -0.15 12.91
C ARG A 103 -3.72 0.08 11.67
N VAL A 104 -5.04 0.12 11.83
CA VAL A 104 -6.01 0.28 10.74
C VAL A 104 -6.45 1.72 10.65
N PHE A 105 -6.27 2.29 9.45
CA PHE A 105 -6.64 3.66 9.11
C PHE A 105 -7.55 3.66 7.87
N THR A 106 -8.32 4.73 7.70
CA THR A 106 -9.00 4.99 6.42
C THR A 106 -7.95 5.21 5.31
N ALA A 107 -8.19 4.66 4.12
CA ALA A 107 -7.21 4.68 3.03
C ALA A 107 -7.12 6.07 2.36
N ASN A 108 -8.22 6.50 1.73
CA ASN A 108 -8.37 7.78 1.04
C ASN A 108 -9.77 8.36 1.31
N GLU A 109 -9.82 9.64 1.65
CA GLU A 109 -11.07 10.42 1.84
C GLU A 109 -11.31 11.40 0.68
N ALA A 110 -10.61 11.21 -0.45
CA ALA A 110 -10.83 11.99 -1.66
C ALA A 110 -12.25 11.75 -2.22
N PRO A 111 -12.83 12.72 -2.97
CA PRO A 111 -14.16 12.57 -3.53
C PRO A 111 -14.31 11.28 -4.38
N PRO A 112 -15.41 10.54 -4.25
CA PRO A 112 -15.58 9.21 -4.85
C PRO A 112 -15.64 9.22 -6.39
N ASP A 113 -15.86 10.38 -7.00
CA ASP A 113 -15.87 10.61 -8.45
C ASP A 113 -14.46 10.85 -9.03
N GLN A 114 -13.44 11.02 -8.18
CA GLN A 114 -12.07 11.26 -8.62
C GLN A 114 -11.27 9.98 -8.78
N LYS A 115 -10.53 9.89 -9.89
CA LYS A 115 -9.58 8.80 -10.12
C LYS A 115 -8.26 9.09 -9.41
N ILE A 116 -7.86 8.18 -8.52
CA ILE A 116 -6.53 8.20 -7.90
C ILE A 116 -5.49 7.70 -8.92
N PRO A 117 -4.42 8.47 -9.23
CA PRO A 117 -3.35 8.02 -10.12
C PRO A 117 -2.54 6.85 -9.52
N PHE A 118 -1.92 6.03 -10.37
CA PHE A 118 -0.95 5.03 -9.91
C PHE A 118 0.26 5.71 -9.25
N HIS A 119 0.69 5.15 -8.12
CA HIS A 119 1.85 5.59 -7.37
C HIS A 119 2.35 4.44 -6.47
N HIS A 120 3.57 4.58 -5.98
CA HIS A 120 4.00 3.85 -4.78
C HIS A 120 3.58 4.64 -3.54
N GLU A 121 3.13 3.94 -2.51
CA GLU A 121 2.72 4.56 -1.26
C GLU A 121 3.90 5.34 -0.66
N MET A 122 3.69 6.62 -0.33
CA MET A 122 4.71 7.46 0.31
C MET A 122 6.02 7.57 -0.52
N ALA A 123 5.95 7.51 -1.85
CA ALA A 123 7.12 7.47 -2.75
C ALA A 123 8.11 8.64 -2.64
N GLN A 124 7.72 9.77 -2.04
CA GLN A 124 8.57 10.96 -1.91
C GLN A 124 9.14 11.18 -0.50
N VAL A 125 8.89 10.29 0.46
CA VAL A 125 9.50 10.39 1.79
C VAL A 125 10.65 9.38 1.95
N PRO A 126 11.69 9.69 2.75
CA PRO A 126 12.84 8.79 2.91
C PRO A 126 12.49 7.42 3.49
N THR A 127 11.48 7.39 4.37
CA THR A 127 10.98 6.16 4.99
C THR A 127 9.57 5.89 4.47
N PHE A 128 9.47 4.90 3.61
CA PHE A 128 8.22 4.47 2.97
C PHE A 128 7.90 3.02 3.36
N PRO A 129 6.62 2.60 3.29
CA PRO A 129 6.24 1.27 3.73
C PRO A 129 6.80 0.21 2.80
N SER A 130 7.41 -0.84 3.38
CA SER A 130 7.86 -2.00 2.60
C SER A 130 6.70 -2.88 2.11
N LYS A 131 5.55 -2.81 2.78
CA LYS A 131 4.33 -3.60 2.53
C LYS A 131 3.12 -2.76 2.92
N LEU A 132 2.00 -3.01 2.28
CA LEU A 132 0.72 -2.36 2.56
C LEU A 132 -0.39 -3.39 2.51
N PHE A 133 -1.36 -3.26 3.41
CA PHE A 133 -2.59 -4.06 3.39
C PHE A 133 -3.78 -3.20 3.03
N PHE A 134 -4.70 -3.76 2.24
CA PHE A 134 -6.01 -3.18 1.98
C PHE A 134 -7.08 -4.15 2.47
N TYR A 135 -8.16 -3.58 3.02
CA TYR A 135 -9.31 -4.31 3.51
C TYR A 135 -10.61 -3.65 3.04
N CYS A 136 -11.56 -4.49 2.64
CA CYS A 136 -12.88 -4.07 2.20
C CYS A 136 -13.90 -4.50 3.27
N GLU A 137 -14.28 -3.58 4.14
CA GLU A 137 -15.35 -3.80 5.12
C GLU A 137 -16.74 -3.71 4.45
N VAL A 138 -16.91 -2.75 3.55
CA VAL A 138 -18.15 -2.52 2.79
C VAL A 138 -17.83 -2.56 1.30
N GLU A 139 -18.45 -3.50 0.59
CA GLU A 139 -18.29 -3.62 -0.86
C GLU A 139 -18.89 -2.41 -1.58
N PRO A 140 -18.17 -1.78 -2.53
CA PRO A 140 -18.72 -0.68 -3.31
C PRO A 140 -19.82 -1.18 -4.25
N GLY A 141 -20.93 -0.45 -4.35
CA GLY A 141 -22.03 -0.83 -5.25
C GLY A 141 -21.65 -0.79 -6.74
N LYS A 142 -20.70 0.07 -7.12
CA LYS A 142 -20.12 0.14 -8.47
C LYS A 142 -18.77 0.85 -8.42
N GLY A 143 -17.79 0.33 -9.17
CA GLY A 143 -16.44 0.89 -9.19
C GLY A 143 -15.75 0.71 -7.84
N GLY A 144 -14.89 1.66 -7.45
CA GLY A 144 -14.23 1.63 -6.15
C GLY A 144 -13.16 0.54 -6.00
N GLU A 145 -12.80 -0.14 -7.10
CA GLU A 145 -11.69 -1.08 -7.08
C GLU A 145 -10.38 -0.36 -6.74
N THR A 146 -9.40 -1.10 -6.23
CA THR A 146 -8.02 -0.64 -6.05
C THR A 146 -7.15 -1.32 -7.12
N PRO A 147 -6.96 -0.72 -8.31
CA PRO A 147 -6.11 -1.30 -9.33
C PRO A 147 -4.66 -1.38 -8.83
N ILE A 148 -4.01 -2.51 -9.10
CA ILE A 148 -2.60 -2.75 -8.77
C ILE A 148 -1.81 -3.12 -10.02
N VAL A 149 -0.53 -2.76 -10.06
CA VAL A 149 0.37 -3.02 -11.19
C VAL A 149 1.78 -3.30 -10.71
N LEU A 150 2.48 -4.20 -11.41
CA LEU A 150 3.87 -4.53 -11.15
C LEU A 150 4.80 -3.42 -11.69
N SER A 151 5.43 -2.66 -10.79
CA SER A 151 6.27 -1.52 -11.14
C SER A 151 7.48 -1.90 -12.01
N HIS A 152 8.08 -3.09 -11.81
CA HIS A 152 9.22 -3.52 -12.60
C HIS A 152 8.85 -3.81 -14.06
N ILE A 153 7.63 -4.30 -14.31
CA ILE A 153 7.11 -4.50 -15.67
C ILE A 153 6.87 -3.15 -16.36
N VAL A 154 6.40 -2.14 -15.61
CA VAL A 154 6.27 -0.77 -16.15
C VAL A 154 7.64 -0.23 -16.54
N TYR A 155 8.64 -0.36 -15.66
CA TYR A 155 10.02 0.05 -15.94
C TYR A 155 10.59 -0.63 -17.19
N GLN A 156 10.51 -1.97 -17.27
CA GLN A 156 11.00 -2.74 -18.42
C GLN A 156 10.34 -2.29 -19.73
N ARG A 157 9.01 -2.12 -19.73
CA ARG A 157 8.28 -1.66 -20.92
C ARG A 157 8.63 -0.22 -21.29
N MET A 158 8.81 0.66 -20.32
CA MET A 158 9.25 2.04 -20.56
C MET A 158 10.65 2.07 -21.16
N LYS A 159 11.59 1.27 -20.64
CA LYS A 159 12.97 1.18 -21.15
C LYS A 159 13.02 0.68 -22.59
N ILE A 160 12.18 -0.28 -22.95
CA ILE A 160 12.07 -0.77 -24.34
C ILE A 160 11.44 0.29 -25.25
N LYS A 161 10.37 0.95 -24.79
CA LYS A 161 9.56 1.84 -25.63
C LYS A 161 10.16 3.24 -25.78
N TYR A 162 10.83 3.75 -24.75
CA TYR A 162 11.37 5.12 -24.66
C TYR A 162 12.76 5.12 -23.98
N PRO A 163 13.76 4.45 -24.57
CA PRO A 163 15.07 4.26 -23.93
C PRO A 163 15.76 5.57 -23.53
N GLU A 164 15.82 6.55 -24.44
CA GLU A 164 16.45 7.85 -24.18
C GLU A 164 15.75 8.64 -23.06
N PHE A 165 14.42 8.52 -22.95
CA PHE A 165 13.67 9.17 -21.88
C PHE A 165 13.99 8.53 -20.52
N VAL A 166 14.06 7.18 -20.47
CA VAL A 166 14.43 6.46 -19.25
C VAL A 166 15.88 6.77 -18.85
N GLU A 167 16.81 6.84 -19.80
CA GLU A 167 18.20 7.22 -19.53
C GLU A 167 18.29 8.62 -18.91
N ARG A 168 17.56 9.61 -19.46
CA ARG A 168 17.51 10.96 -18.86
C ARG A 168 16.89 10.97 -17.46
N LEU A 169 15.90 10.12 -17.19
CA LEU A 169 15.34 9.99 -15.84
C LEU A 169 16.36 9.36 -14.87
N GLU A 170 17.13 8.37 -15.31
CA GLU A 170 18.18 7.74 -14.52
C GLU A 170 19.34 8.71 -14.24
N GLU A 171 19.71 9.55 -15.21
CA GLU A 171 20.79 10.54 -15.08
C GLU A 171 20.39 11.76 -14.23
N HIS A 172 19.19 12.30 -14.43
CA HIS A 172 18.80 13.59 -13.87
C HIS A 172 17.74 13.53 -12.77
N GLY A 173 17.02 12.41 -12.64
CA GLY A 173 15.89 12.30 -11.71
C GLY A 173 14.69 13.18 -12.10
N LEU A 174 13.93 13.60 -11.09
CA LEU A 174 12.71 14.40 -11.22
C LEU A 174 12.65 15.47 -10.13
N ILE A 175 12.10 16.63 -10.48
CA ILE A 175 11.76 17.70 -9.52
C ILE A 175 10.25 17.72 -9.32
N TYR A 176 9.81 17.67 -8.06
CA TYR A 176 8.41 17.79 -7.68
C TYR A 176 8.18 19.13 -6.96
N THR A 177 7.33 19.97 -7.52
CA THR A 177 6.87 21.20 -6.86
C THR A 177 5.49 20.97 -6.27
N ARG A 178 5.35 21.16 -4.96
CA ARG A 178 4.05 21.17 -4.27
C ARG A 178 3.85 22.49 -3.55
N VAL A 179 2.67 23.07 -3.72
CA VAL A 179 2.23 24.25 -2.99
C VAL A 179 1.23 23.79 -1.94
N LEU A 180 1.57 23.96 -0.67
CA LEU A 180 0.71 23.56 0.45
C LEU A 180 -0.01 24.80 0.99
N GLY A 181 -1.33 24.69 1.13
CA GLY A 181 -2.12 25.67 1.87
C GLY A 181 -1.76 25.69 3.36
N GLU A 182 -2.31 26.66 4.09
CA GLU A 182 -2.10 26.73 5.54
C GLU A 182 -2.77 25.57 6.29
N ASP A 183 -4.03 25.32 5.95
CA ASP A 183 -4.88 24.29 6.54
C ASP A 183 -5.27 23.25 5.47
N ASP A 184 -5.89 22.15 5.89
CA ASP A 184 -6.31 21.06 4.99
C ASP A 184 -7.54 21.45 4.16
N ASP A 185 -7.50 21.15 2.86
CA ASP A 185 -8.60 21.31 1.90
C ASP A 185 -9.18 19.93 1.52
N PRO A 186 -10.35 19.55 2.07
CA PRO A 186 -10.96 18.24 1.78
C PRO A 186 -11.49 18.11 0.35
N SER A 187 -11.59 19.21 -0.41
CA SER A 187 -12.03 19.17 -1.81
C SER A 187 -10.91 18.80 -2.79
N SER A 188 -9.66 18.84 -2.33
CA SER A 188 -8.48 18.56 -3.15
C SER A 188 -7.87 17.19 -2.80
N PRO A 189 -7.53 16.35 -3.81
CA PRO A 189 -6.91 15.04 -3.58
C PRO A 189 -5.50 15.11 -2.99
N ILE A 190 -4.88 16.30 -3.02
CA ILE A 190 -3.60 16.63 -2.40
C ILE A 190 -3.73 17.80 -1.42
N GLY A 191 -4.92 17.98 -0.84
CA GLY A 191 -5.29 19.17 -0.08
C GLY A 191 -4.67 19.29 1.30
N ARG A 192 -3.76 18.40 1.71
CA ARG A 192 -3.12 18.50 3.03
C ARG A 192 -2.30 19.79 3.13
N GLY A 193 -2.56 20.61 4.14
CA GLY A 193 -1.86 21.85 4.42
C GLY A 193 -0.48 21.62 5.05
N TRP A 194 0.34 22.68 5.12
CA TRP A 194 1.69 22.57 5.70
C TRP A 194 1.65 22.25 7.20
N LYS A 195 0.65 22.76 7.94
CA LYS A 195 0.54 22.49 9.38
C LYS A 195 0.34 21.01 9.67
N SER A 196 -0.54 20.35 8.93
CA SER A 196 -0.80 18.92 9.04
C SER A 196 0.34 18.08 8.45
N THR A 197 0.99 18.56 7.38
CA THR A 197 2.14 17.88 6.77
C THR A 197 3.34 17.82 7.73
N PHE A 198 3.66 18.94 8.36
CA PHE A 198 4.81 19.07 9.26
C PHE A 198 4.44 18.94 10.73
N LEU A 199 3.18 18.65 11.07
CA LEU A 199 2.68 18.47 12.44
C LEU A 199 3.03 19.63 13.39
N THR A 200 2.90 20.86 12.93
CA THR A 200 3.23 22.07 13.69
C THR A 200 2.41 23.28 13.22
N LYS A 201 2.26 24.28 14.09
CA LYS A 201 1.69 25.59 13.75
C LYS A 201 2.75 26.69 13.65
N ASP A 202 4.01 26.35 13.94
CA ASP A 202 5.15 27.25 13.86
C ASP A 202 5.87 27.06 12.52
N LYS A 203 6.04 28.16 11.78
CA LYS A 203 6.68 28.15 10.46
C LYS A 203 8.16 27.77 10.52
N SER A 204 8.90 28.25 11.52
CA SER A 204 10.32 27.94 11.66
C SER A 204 10.52 26.45 11.94
N VAL A 205 9.69 25.86 12.80
CA VAL A 205 9.70 24.41 13.05
C VAL A 205 9.30 23.61 11.79
N ALA A 206 8.38 24.13 10.99
CA ALA A 206 7.99 23.48 9.73
C ALA A 206 9.14 23.46 8.71
N GLU A 207 9.88 24.56 8.60
CA GLU A 207 11.06 24.68 7.74
C GLU A 207 12.18 23.74 8.18
N GLU A 208 12.46 23.65 9.49
CA GLU A 208 13.42 22.68 10.05
C GLU A 208 13.04 21.23 9.70
N ARG A 209 11.77 20.85 9.93
CA ARG A 209 11.28 19.50 9.59
C ARG A 209 11.28 19.23 8.09
N PHE A 210 11.03 20.23 7.26
CA PHE A 210 11.15 20.11 5.81
C PHE A 210 12.59 19.77 5.41
N VAL A 211 13.57 20.48 5.97
CA VAL A 211 14.98 20.17 5.75
C VAL A 211 15.30 18.75 6.26
N GLU A 212 14.91 18.36 7.46
CA GLU A 212 15.15 17.00 7.96
C GLU A 212 14.55 15.90 7.06
N LEU A 213 13.33 16.11 6.54
CA LEU A 213 12.64 15.13 5.70
C LEU A 213 13.21 15.03 4.29
N PHE A 214 13.73 16.12 3.72
CA PHE A 214 14.06 16.19 2.29
C PHE A 214 15.53 16.53 1.98
N HIS A 215 16.39 16.70 2.98
CA HIS A 215 17.77 17.15 2.80
C HIS A 215 18.89 16.06 2.88
N PRO A 216 18.69 14.77 2.52
CA PRO A 216 19.83 13.87 2.32
C PRO A 216 20.45 13.91 0.91
N PHE A 217 20.01 14.79 -0.01
CA PHE A 217 20.62 14.94 -1.34
C PHE A 217 21.42 16.25 -1.49
N PRO A 218 22.70 16.28 -1.08
CA PRO A 218 23.58 17.39 -1.41
C PRO A 218 23.87 17.34 -2.92
N GLY A 219 23.30 18.26 -3.71
CA GLY A 219 23.68 18.39 -5.13
C GLY A 219 22.68 19.05 -6.07
N PHE A 220 21.43 19.33 -5.66
CA PHE A 220 20.39 19.82 -6.59
C PHE A 220 19.95 21.28 -6.38
N TYR A 221 20.70 22.05 -5.60
CA TYR A 221 20.50 23.50 -5.52
C TYR A 221 21.71 24.21 -6.12
N SER A 222 21.63 24.49 -7.43
CA SER A 222 22.39 25.52 -8.14
C SER A 222 21.51 26.18 -9.18
#